data_AF-A0A2E9SIZ4-F1
#
_entry.id   AF-A0A2E9SIZ4-F1
#
_cell.length_a   1.000
_cell.length_b   1.000
_cell.length_c   1.000
_cell.angle_alpha   90.00
_cell.angle_beta   90.00
_cell.angle_gamma   90.00
#
_symmetry.space_group_name_H-M   'P 1'
#
loop_
_entity.id
_entity.type
_entity.pdbx_description
1 polymer ?
#
loop_
_entity_poly.entity_id
_entity_poly.type
_entity_poly.pdbx_seq_one_letter_code
_entity_poly.pdbx_strand_id
1 'polypeptide(L)' 'MQTELCKKLGIEYPIFAFTHCRDVVVAVSKAGGLGVLGA' A
#
# COMPACT_ATOMS: atom_id res chain seq x y z
N MET A 1 3.74 -6.96 11.72
CA MET A 1 5.13 -6.46 11.85
C MET A 1 5.11 -4.98 11.51
N GLN A 2 5.10 -4.08 12.50
CA GLN A 2 5.02 -2.64 12.24
C GLN A 2 6.40 -1.99 12.30
N THR A 3 6.96 -1.69 11.13
CA THR A 3 8.21 -0.93 11.02
C THR A 3 7.96 0.57 11.22
N GLU A 4 9.01 1.34 11.49
CA GLU A 4 8.91 2.82 11.55
C GLU A 4 8.35 3.41 10.24
N LEU A 5 8.65 2.79 9.09
CA LEU A 5 8.10 3.20 7.81
C LEU A 5 6.59 2.96 7.73
N CYS A 6 6.11 1.81 8.21
CA CYS A 6 4.67 1.50 8.27
C CYS A 6 3.93 2.52 9.13
N LYS A 7 4.51 2.91 10.28
CA LYS A 7 3.95 3.95 11.17
C LYS A 7 3.88 5.31 10.50
N LYS A 8 4.95 5.73 9.80
CA LYS A 8 4.99 7.02 9.09
C LYS A 8 4.01 7.09 7.93
N LEU A 9 3.76 5.97 7.25
CA LEU A 9 2.88 5.89 6.08
C LEU A 9 1.43 5.51 6.41
N GLY A 10 1.15 5.10 7.66
CA GLY A 10 -0.20 4.68 8.07
C GLY A 10 -0.64 3.35 7.47
N ILE A 11 0.30 2.42 7.22
CA ILE A 11 0.02 1.08 6.65
C ILE A 11 0.30 -0.01 7.69
N GLU A 12 -0.34 -1.16 7.52
CA GLU A 12 -0.23 -2.31 8.44
C GLU A 12 0.95 -3.22 8.07
N TYR A 13 1.19 -3.38 6.77
CA TYR A 13 2.22 -4.24 6.21
C TYR A 13 3.19 -3.42 5.35
N PRO A 14 4.50 -3.75 5.35
CA PRO A 14 5.48 -3.10 4.49
C PRO A 14 5.39 -3.61 3.04
N ILE A 15 4.19 -3.59 2.45
CA ILE A 15 3.89 -4.06 1.10
C ILE A 15 3.58 -2.83 0.24
N PHE A 16 4.31 -2.68 -0.86
CA PHE A 16 4.17 -1.59 -1.81
C PHE A 16 3.80 -2.18 -3.17
N ALA A 17 2.60 -1.89 -3.66
CA ALA A 17 2.09 -2.46 -4.90
C ALA A 17 1.98 -1.40 -5.99
N PHE A 18 2.95 -1.40 -6.92
CA PHE A 18 2.94 -0.55 -8.10
C PHE A 18 2.11 -1.18 -9.21
N THR A 19 1.12 -0.44 -9.70
CA THR A 19 0.19 -0.93 -10.71
C THR A 19 -0.44 0.22 -11.48
N HIS A 20 -0.76 0.00 -12.75
CA HIS A 20 -1.57 0.93 -13.55
C HIS A 20 -3.08 0.74 -13.31
N CYS A 21 -3.47 -0.33 -12.62
CA CYS A 21 -4.87 -0.64 -12.36
C CYS A 21 -5.34 -0.01 -11.04
N ARG A 22 -6.32 0.89 -11.11
CA ARG A 22 -6.90 1.56 -9.94
C ARG A 22 -7.55 0.58 -8.97
N ASP A 23 -8.17 -0.47 -9.46
CA ASP A 23 -8.83 -1.47 -8.61
C ASP A 23 -7.82 -2.23 -7.74
N VAL A 24 -6.64 -2.51 -8.29
CA VAL A 24 -5.54 -3.14 -7.54
C VAL A 24 -4.99 -2.19 -6.48
N VAL A 25 -4.85 -0.89 -6.78
CA VAL A 25 -4.47 0.14 -5.78
C VAL A 25 -5.44 0.13 -4.60
N VAL A 26 -6.74 0.16 -4.89
CA VAL A 26 -7.79 0.15 -3.85
C VAL A 26 -7.76 -1.14 -3.04
N ALA A 27 -7.62 -2.30 -3.70
CA ALA A 27 -7.58 -3.59 -3.02
C ALA A 27 -6.39 -3.68 -2.04
N VAL A 28 -5.20 -3.26 -2.46
CA VAL A 28 -4.00 -3.28 -1.61
C VAL A 28 -4.12 -2.31 -0.44
N SER A 29 -4.60 -1.09 -0.67
CA SER A 29 -4.79 -0.11 0.40
C SER A 29 -5.81 -0.58 1.44
N LYS A 30 -6.90 -1.26 1.02
CA LYS A 30 -7.87 -1.87 1.94
C LYS A 30 -7.30 -3.06 2.72
N ALA A 31 -6.36 -3.80 2.12
CA ALA A 31 -5.69 -4.93 2.76
C ALA A 31 -4.55 -4.50 3.72
N GLY A 32 -4.35 -3.20 3.93
CA GLY A 32 -3.34 -2.67 4.85
C GLY A 32 -1.94 -2.49 4.26
N GLY A 33 -1.79 -2.62 2.93
CA GLY A 33 -0.57 -2.23 2.21
C GLY A 33 -0.67 -0.83 1.62
N LEU A 34 0.36 -0.42 0.86
CA LEU A 34 0.33 0.83 0.09
C LEU A 34 0.15 0.53 -1.41
N GLY A 35 -1.04 0.81 -1.93
CA GLY A 35 -1.26 0.81 -3.38
C GLY A 35 -0.68 2.07 -4.03
N VAL A 36 0.09 1.92 -5.11
CA VAL A 36 0.70 3.03 -5.86
C VAL A 36 0.25 2.97 -7.32
N LEU A 37 -0.48 4.01 -7.75
CA LEU A 37 -0.91 4.15 -9.14
C LEU A 37 0.28 4.63 -9.99
N GLY A 38 0.73 3.79 -10.92
CA GLY A 38 1.66 4.20 -11.97
C GLY A 38 0.93 5.05 -13.01
N ALA A 39 1.31 6.32 -13.13
CA ALA A 39 0.84 7.25 -14.16
C ALA A 39 1.69 7.17 -15.42
#